data_AF-A0A818LZX4-F1
#
_entry.id   AF-A0A818LZX4-F1
#
_cell.length_a   1.000
_cell.length_b   1.000
_cell.length_c   1.000
_cell.angle_alpha   90.00
_cell.angle_beta   90.00
_cell.angle_gamma   90.00
#
_symmetry.space_group_name_H-M   'P 1'
#
loop_
_entity.id
_entity.type
_entity.pdbx_description
1 polymer ?
#
loop_
_entity_poly.entity_id
_entity_poly.type
_entity_poly.pdbx_seq_one_letter_code
_entity_poly.pdbx_strand_id
1 'polypeptide(L)'
;MSQRFRALVCHDGLFDMREMGDATEELWFSEHDPMLIIHGGLDYRVPETQGIGAFTVLQRREIPSRMLYFPNENHWTLNPFNSLV
;
A
#
# COMPACT_ATOMS: atom_id res chain seq x y z
N MET A 1 1.71 -3.00 -18.87
CA MET A 1 2.92 -2.16 -18.72
C MET A 1 2.53 -0.70 -18.86
N SER A 2 2.24 -0.02 -17.74
CA SER A 2 1.93 1.40 -17.76
C SER A 2 3.25 2.17 -17.94
N GLN A 3 3.62 2.53 -19.17
CA GLN A 3 4.81 3.38 -19.40
C GLN A 3 4.64 4.82 -18.89
N ARG A 4 3.57 5.10 -18.16
CA ARG A 4 3.24 6.43 -17.65
C ARG A 4 3.89 6.71 -16.29
N PHE A 5 4.03 5.70 -15.44
CA PHE A 5 4.51 5.89 -14.07
C PHE A 5 5.64 4.90 -13.74
N ARG A 6 6.53 5.30 -12.83
CA ARG A 6 7.74 4.53 -12.46
C ARG A 6 7.56 3.74 -11.16
N ALA A 7 6.62 4.15 -10.32
CA ALA A 7 6.27 3.50 -9.06
C ALA A 7 4.89 3.99 -8.59
N LEU A 8 4.24 3.24 -7.71
CA LEU A 8 3.03 3.63 -6.98
C LEU A 8 3.35 3.96 -5.52
N VAL A 9 2.64 4.94 -4.96
CA VAL A 9 2.54 5.16 -3.51
C VAL A 9 1.11 4.85 -3.09
N CYS A 10 0.94 3.86 -2.21
CA CYS A 10 -0.34 3.46 -1.63
C CYS A 10 -0.36 3.87 -0.15
N HIS A 11 -1.29 4.72 0.25
CA HIS A 11 -1.44 5.22 1.62
C HIS A 11 -2.79 4.81 2.19
N ASP A 12 -2.79 3.98 3.24
CA ASP A 12 -3.98 3.40 3.87
C ASP A 12 -4.98 2.83 2.84
N GLY A 13 -4.46 2.14 1.82
CA GLY A 13 -5.25 1.58 0.73
C GLY A 13 -5.89 0.24 1.07
N LEU A 14 -7.05 -0.01 0.47
CA LEU A 14 -7.70 -1.32 0.52
C LEU A 14 -6.93 -2.32 -0.36
N PHE A 15 -6.76 -3.54 0.15
CA PHE A 15 -6.08 -4.64 -0.51
C PHE A 15 -6.90 -5.93 -0.36
N ASP A 16 -7.66 -6.26 -1.40
CA ASP A 16 -8.29 -7.57 -1.54
C ASP A 16 -7.80 -8.23 -2.83
N MET A 17 -7.30 -9.47 -2.72
CA MET A 17 -6.86 -10.27 -3.86
C MET A 17 -7.97 -10.57 -4.87
N ARG A 18 -9.24 -10.65 -4.42
CA ARG A 18 -10.38 -10.91 -5.31
C ARG A 18 -10.75 -9.66 -6.08
N GLU A 19 -10.96 -8.55 -5.38
CA GLU A 19 -11.31 -7.30 -6.05
C GLU A 19 -10.15 -6.73 -6.87
N MET A 20 -8.89 -6.86 -6.43
CA MET A 20 -7.74 -6.47 -7.25
C MET A 20 -7.54 -7.36 -8.48
N GLY A 21 -8.07 -8.59 -8.49
CA GLY A 21 -8.08 -9.45 -9.68
C GLY A 21 -9.11 -8.99 -10.72
N ASP A 22 -10.19 -8.34 -10.28
CA ASP A 22 -11.32 -7.95 -11.12
C ASP A 22 -11.42 -6.42 -11.36
N ALA A 23 -10.70 -5.58 -10.59
CA ALA A 23 -10.77 -4.12 -10.65
C ALA A 23 -9.81 -3.51 -11.68
N THR A 24 -10.37 -3.00 -12.77
CA THR A 24 -9.66 -2.47 -13.94
C THR A 24 -8.86 -1.19 -13.73
N GLU A 25 -8.70 -0.65 -12.52
CA GLU A 25 -7.98 0.63 -12.29
C GLU A 25 -6.76 0.50 -11.35
N GLU A 26 -6.65 -0.58 -10.55
CA GLU A 26 -5.51 -0.87 -9.66
C GLU A 26 -4.72 -2.14 -10.03
N LEU A 27 -5.26 -2.95 -10.95
CA LEU A 27 -4.70 -4.21 -11.46
C LEU A 27 -3.21 -4.16 -11.86
N TRP A 28 -2.71 -3.01 -12.31
CA TRP A 28 -1.42 -2.90 -12.99
C TRP A 28 -0.22 -2.87 -12.05
N PHE A 29 -0.37 -2.25 -10.88
CA PHE A 29 0.80 -1.90 -10.08
C PHE A 29 1.32 -3.11 -9.30
N SER A 30 0.45 -3.93 -8.74
CA SER A 30 0.81 -5.13 -7.96
C SER A 30 1.35 -6.29 -8.81
N GLU A 31 1.29 -6.18 -10.13
CA GLU A 31 1.77 -7.20 -11.07
C GLU A 31 3.18 -6.93 -11.59
N HIS A 32 3.59 -5.67 -11.69
CA HIS A 32 4.84 -5.31 -12.36
C HIS A 32 5.59 -4.12 -11.77
N ASP A 33 4.89 -3.13 -11.23
CA ASP A 33 5.48 -1.83 -10.93
C ASP A 33 5.91 -1.72 -9.46
N PRO A 34 7.06 -1.11 -9.16
CA PRO A 34 7.49 -0.89 -7.79
C PRO A 34 6.46 -0.12 -6.96
N MET A 35 6.31 -0.48 -5.68
CA MET A 35 5.32 0.13 -4.79
C MET A 35 5.86 0.48 -3.40
N LEU A 36 5.55 1.68 -2.93
CA LEU A 36 5.68 2.07 -1.54
C LEU A 36 4.29 1.98 -0.87
N ILE A 37 4.20 1.18 0.19
CA ILE A 37 3.01 1.07 1.05
C ILE A 37 3.25 1.90 2.30
N ILE A 38 2.29 2.76 2.65
CA ILE A 38 2.26 3.53 3.89
C ILE A 38 0.99 3.13 4.65
N HIS A 39 1.12 2.71 5.92
CA HIS A 39 -0.04 2.25 6.69
C HIS A 39 0.02 2.65 8.17
N GLY A 40 -1.10 3.13 8.71
CA GLY A 40 -1.30 3.41 10.14
C GLY A 40 -1.79 2.21 10.94
N GLY A 41 -1.13 1.87 12.06
CA GLY A 41 -1.49 0.72 12.90
C GLY A 41 -2.81 0.86 13.66
N LEU A 42 -3.29 2.09 13.85
CA LEU A 42 -4.57 2.41 14.49
C LEU A 42 -5.63 2.85 13.47
N ASP A 43 -5.45 2.52 12.19
CA ASP A 43 -6.48 2.74 11.17
C ASP A 43 -7.58 1.67 11.27
N TYR A 44 -8.70 2.06 11.86
CA TYR A 44 -9.89 1.21 11.99
C TYR A 44 -10.82 1.29 10.77
N ARG A 45 -10.54 2.15 9.78
CA ARG A 45 -11.27 2.23 8.51
C ARG A 45 -10.68 1.26 7.51
N VAL A 46 -9.35 1.18 7.47
CA VAL A 46 -8.59 0.26 6.63
C VAL A 46 -7.60 -0.51 7.53
N PRO A 47 -7.97 -1.72 7.98
CA PRO A 47 -7.12 -2.49 8.88
C PRO A 47 -5.72 -2.73 8.32
N GLU A 48 -4.70 -2.69 9.18
CA GLU A 48 -3.28 -2.87 8.80
C GLU A 48 -2.99 -4.14 7.98
N THR A 49 -3.83 -5.16 8.11
CA THR A 49 -3.75 -6.39 7.33
C THR A 49 -3.84 -6.15 5.82
N GLN A 50 -4.49 -5.06 5.39
CA GLN A 50 -4.60 -4.67 3.99
C GLN A 50 -3.21 -4.31 3.43
N GLY A 51 -2.52 -3.34 4.05
CA GLY A 51 -1.17 -2.96 3.66
C GLY A 51 -0.15 -4.11 3.77
N ILE A 52 -0.25 -4.93 4.82
CA ILE A 52 0.61 -6.13 4.98
C ILE A 52 0.35 -7.16 3.88
N GLY A 53 -0.92 -7.36 3.49
CA GLY A 53 -1.29 -8.24 2.39
C GLY A 53 -0.68 -7.79 1.07
N ALA A 54 -0.80 -6.49 0.76
CA ALA A 54 -0.23 -5.88 -0.44
C ALA A 54 1.29 -6.09 -0.51
N PHE A 55 1.98 -5.76 0.59
CA PHE A 55 3.42 -5.94 0.69
C PHE A 55 3.83 -7.41 0.52
N THR A 56 3.11 -8.34 1.16
CA THR A 56 3.39 -9.78 1.06
C THR A 56 3.28 -10.29 -0.38
N VAL A 57 2.29 -9.81 -1.13
CA VAL A 57 2.10 -10.22 -2.53
C VAL A 57 3.20 -9.67 -3.43
N LEU A 58 3.59 -8.42 -3.24
CA LEU A 58 4.71 -7.82 -3.98
C LEU A 58 6.02 -8.56 -3.70
N GLN A 59 6.29 -8.91 -2.44
CA GLN A 59 7.46 -9.71 -2.06
C GLN A 59 7.43 -11.09 -2.72
N ARG A 60 6.28 -11.78 -2.73
CA ARG A 60 6.13 -13.10 -3.38
C ARG A 60 6.30 -13.06 -4.90
N ARG A 61 6.04 -11.91 -5.52
CA ARG A 61 6.20 -11.68 -6.96
C ARG A 61 7.56 -11.10 -7.33
N GLU A 62 8.45 -10.93 -6.36
CA GLU A 62 9.78 -10.31 -6.55
C GLU A 62 9.70 -8.88 -7.11
N ILE A 63 8.61 -8.17 -6.83
CA ILE A 63 8.42 -6.78 -7.26
C ILE A 63 9.06 -5.86 -6.20
N PRO A 64 9.92 -4.91 -6.62
CA PRO A 64 10.54 -3.98 -5.69
C PRO A 64 9.50 -3.22 -4.87
N SER A 65 9.51 -3.42 -3.56
CA SER A 65 8.50 -2.83 -2.69
C SER A 65 9.08 -2.43 -1.35
N ARG A 66 8.48 -1.40 -0.74
CA ARG A 66 8.83 -0.91 0.61
C ARG A 66 7.56 -0.68 1.40
N MET A 67 7.63 -0.89 2.71
CA MET A 67 6.56 -0.61 3.65
C MET A 67 7.05 0.39 4.69
N LEU A 68 6.34 1.50 4.82
CA LEU A 68 6.48 2.48 5.88
C LEU A 68 5.28 2.34 6.81
N TYR A 69 5.54 1.93 8.05
CA TYR A 69 4.47 1.59 9.00
C TYR A 69 4.53 2.53 10.21
N PHE A 70 3.37 3.12 10.53
CA PHE A 70 3.22 4.03 11.67
C PHE A 70 2.34 3.37 12.74
N PRO A 71 2.93 2.68 13.74
CA PRO A 71 2.18 1.86 14.70
C PRO A 71 1.16 2.65 15.55
N ASN A 72 1.39 3.95 15.73
CA ASN A 72 0.58 4.82 16.59
C ASN A 72 -0.26 5.84 15.80
N GLU A 73 -0.28 5.77 14.46
CA GLU A 73 -1.13 6.62 13.63
C GLU A 73 -2.43 5.92 13.27
N ASN A 74 -3.50 6.71 13.14
CA ASN A 74 -4.75 6.24 12.57
C ASN A 74 -4.83 6.62 11.09
N HIS A 75 -6.03 6.60 10.51
CA HIS A 75 -6.26 6.99 9.11
C HIS A 75 -5.86 8.44 8.77
N TRP A 76 -5.62 9.27 9.79
CA TRP A 76 -5.13 10.63 9.65
C TRP A 76 -3.76 10.73 10.31
N THR A 77 -2.88 11.55 9.73
CA THR A 77 -1.61 11.89 10.37
C THR A 77 -1.87 12.85 11.54
N LEU A 78 -1.86 12.32 12.76
CA LEU A 78 -2.16 13.09 13.96
C LEU A 78 -0.90 13.56 14.69
N ASN A 79 0.20 12.80 14.61
CA ASN A 79 1.46 13.23 15.21
C ASN A 79 2.19 14.19 14.24
N PRO A 80 2.45 15.45 14.65
CA PRO A 80 3.14 16.40 13.78
C PRO A 80 4.51 15.91 13.30
N PHE A 81 5.23 15.13 14.11
CA PHE A 81 6.54 14.59 13.71
C PHE A 81 6.44 13.54 12.61
N ASN A 82 5.32 12.81 12.51
CA ASN A 82 5.10 11.83 11.45
C ASN A 82 4.76 12.49 10.10
N SER A 83 4.32 13.76 10.11
CA SER A 83 4.11 14.54 8.88
C SER A 83 5.41 15.05 8.22
N LEU A 84 6.56 14.85 8.85
CA LEU A 84 7.87 15.29 8.33
C LEU A 84 8.63 14.21 7.55
N VAL A 85 8.07 12.99 7.49
CA VAL A 85 8.69 11.81 6.88
C VAL A 85 8.41 11.73 5.39
#